data_AF-A0A2V5MT02-F1
#
_entry.id   AF-A0A2V5MT02-F1
#
_cell.length_a   1.000
_cell.length_b   1.000
_cell.length_c   1.000
_cell.angle_alpha   90.00
_cell.angle_beta   90.00
_cell.angle_gamma   90.00
#
_symmetry.space_group_name_H-M   'P 1'
#
loop_
_entity.id
_entity.type
_entity.pdbx_description
1 polymer ?
#
loop_
_entity_poly.entity_id
_entity_poly.type
_entity_poly.pdbx_seq_one_letter_code
_entity_poly.pdbx_strand_id
1 'polypeptide(L)'
;MSYSFDCLIVGAGFAGSVLAERLAAGANKTVLLCDRRDHVGGNAYDHPNRAGILVHKYGPHIFHTNSRDIFEYLSRFTAWRAYEHRVLACVEGKLLPIPINLDTINRLYGLKLTENEVEQFLAARAISCASPRTSEQVVLSRVGRDLYEKFFRNYTRKQWGIDPSQLDAQVAARIPVRTNRDDRYFTDNFQFMPKHGFTRLFENMLDHKNITLALGADYRELRKHVSFENLIYTGPIDEFFEHRYGKLPYRSLRFQHETLNKE
;
A
#
# COMPACT_ATOMS: atom_id res chain seq x y z
N MET A 1 -11.96 -39.10 -6.60
CA MET A 1 -12.01 -38.85 -5.14
C MET A 1 -12.87 -37.61 -4.93
N SER A 2 -13.78 -37.61 -3.96
CA SER A 2 -14.52 -36.39 -3.59
C SER A 2 -13.59 -35.53 -2.73
N TYR A 3 -13.35 -34.29 -3.16
CA TYR A 3 -12.63 -33.31 -2.36
C TYR A 3 -13.59 -32.64 -1.36
N SER A 4 -13.10 -32.34 -0.16
CA SER A 4 -13.86 -31.57 0.84
C SER A 4 -14.07 -30.12 0.42
N PHE A 5 -13.14 -29.57 -0.37
CA PHE A 5 -13.21 -28.22 -0.94
C PHE A 5 -12.79 -28.22 -2.41
N ASP A 6 -13.38 -27.35 -3.21
CA ASP A 6 -12.89 -27.09 -4.57
C ASP A 6 -11.55 -26.34 -4.54
N CYS A 7 -11.37 -25.43 -3.57
CA CYS A 7 -10.15 -24.63 -3.46
C CYS A 7 -9.69 -24.40 -2.02
N LEU A 8 -8.39 -24.59 -1.78
CA LEU A 8 -7.68 -24.06 -0.62
C LEU A 8 -6.98 -22.76 -1.04
N ILE A 9 -7.23 -21.67 -0.31
CA ILE A 9 -6.61 -20.36 -0.53
C ILE A 9 -5.76 -20.00 0.68
N VAL A 10 -4.48 -19.68 0.46
CA VAL A 10 -3.52 -19.32 1.51
C VAL A 10 -3.28 -17.82 1.52
N GLY A 11 -3.78 -17.17 2.56
CA GLY A 11 -3.65 -15.73 2.83
C GLY A 11 -4.99 -15.01 2.72
N ALA A 12 -5.50 -14.48 3.84
CA ALA A 12 -6.76 -13.74 3.91
C ALA A 12 -6.60 -12.24 3.65
N GLY A 13 -5.61 -11.84 2.85
CA GLY A 13 -5.48 -10.46 2.34
C GLY A 13 -6.43 -10.18 1.17
N PHE A 14 -6.26 -9.04 0.49
CA PHE A 14 -7.06 -8.71 -0.70
C PHE A 14 -7.02 -9.81 -1.77
N ALA A 15 -5.83 -10.32 -2.12
CA ALA A 15 -5.70 -11.33 -3.17
C ALA A 15 -6.52 -12.59 -2.87
N GLY A 16 -6.36 -13.19 -1.69
CA GLY A 16 -7.09 -14.40 -1.32
C GLY A 16 -8.58 -14.15 -1.06
N SER A 17 -8.95 -13.04 -0.43
CA SER A 17 -10.34 -12.76 -0.09
C SER A 17 -11.20 -12.44 -1.32
N VAL A 18 -10.65 -11.67 -2.27
CA VAL A 18 -11.32 -11.38 -3.54
C VAL A 18 -11.50 -12.67 -4.35
N LEU A 19 -10.47 -13.52 -4.43
CA LEU A 19 -10.59 -14.80 -5.11
C LEU A 19 -11.59 -15.73 -4.41
N ALA A 20 -11.60 -15.78 -3.08
CA ALA A 20 -12.57 -16.55 -2.31
C ALA A 20 -14.01 -16.11 -2.62
N GLU A 21 -14.31 -14.81 -2.55
CA GLU A 21 -15.63 -14.28 -2.88
C GLU A 21 -16.01 -14.57 -4.34
N ARG A 22 -15.09 -14.36 -5.28
CA ARG A 22 -15.36 -14.59 -6.71
C ARG A 22 -15.62 -16.06 -7.03
N LEU A 23 -14.89 -16.98 -6.42
CA LEU A 23 -15.09 -18.42 -6.58
C LEU A 23 -16.40 -18.87 -5.93
N ALA A 24 -16.68 -18.37 -4.72
CA ALA A 24 -17.85 -18.78 -3.97
C ALA A 24 -19.15 -18.22 -4.57
N ALA A 25 -19.23 -16.91 -4.81
CA ALA A 25 -20.42 -16.25 -5.34
C ALA A 25 -20.54 -16.35 -6.86
N GLY A 26 -19.41 -16.36 -7.58
CA GLY A 26 -19.38 -16.36 -9.05
C GLY A 26 -19.39 -17.72 -9.71
N ALA A 27 -18.86 -18.75 -9.04
CA ALA A 27 -18.74 -20.09 -9.60
C ALA A 27 -19.32 -21.18 -8.69
N ASN A 28 -19.98 -20.80 -7.58
CA ASN A 28 -20.56 -21.70 -6.58
C ASN A 28 -19.56 -22.75 -6.06
N LYS A 29 -18.28 -22.38 -5.97
CA LYS A 29 -17.21 -23.25 -5.48
C LYS A 29 -17.11 -23.20 -3.95
N THR A 30 -16.78 -24.34 -3.36
CA THR A 30 -16.46 -24.46 -1.93
C THR A 30 -15.01 -24.08 -1.67
N VAL A 31 -14.78 -23.15 -0.75
CA VAL A 31 -13.48 -22.53 -0.50
C VAL A 31 -13.09 -22.68 0.96
N LEU A 32 -11.89 -23.20 1.21
CA LEU A 32 -11.21 -23.08 2.50
C LEU A 32 -10.19 -21.95 2.38
N LEU A 33 -10.43 -20.83 3.06
CA LEU A 33 -9.51 -19.69 3.11
C LEU A 33 -8.78 -19.70 4.45
N CYS A 34 -7.46 -19.86 4.43
CA CYS A 34 -6.65 -19.90 5.64
C CYS A 34 -5.67 -18.72 5.73
N ASP A 35 -5.35 -18.31 6.96
CA ASP A 35 -4.26 -17.39 7.23
C ASP A 35 -3.55 -17.79 8.53
N ARG A 36 -2.22 -17.63 8.56
CA ARG A 36 -1.43 -17.84 9.78
C ARG A 36 -1.70 -16.76 10.83
N ARG A 37 -2.21 -15.60 10.42
CA ARG A 37 -2.70 -14.55 11.32
C ARG A 37 -4.07 -14.93 11.86
N ASP A 38 -4.36 -14.46 13.06
CA ASP A 38 -5.63 -14.63 13.77
C ASP A 38 -6.76 -13.72 13.26
N HIS A 39 -6.56 -13.05 12.12
CA HIS A 39 -7.52 -12.11 11.54
C HIS A 39 -7.46 -12.11 10.00
N VAL A 40 -8.53 -11.61 9.38
CA VAL A 40 -8.61 -11.36 7.93
C VAL A 40 -7.99 -10.01 7.55
N GLY A 41 -7.93 -9.72 6.25
CA GLY A 41 -7.50 -8.43 5.69
C GLY A 41 -5.99 -8.29 5.45
N GLY A 42 -5.18 -9.27 5.87
CA GLY A 42 -3.73 -9.23 5.70
C GLY A 42 -3.14 -7.96 6.33
N ASN A 43 -2.40 -7.16 5.55
CA ASN A 43 -1.82 -5.91 6.05
C ASN A 43 -2.84 -4.77 6.19
N ALA A 44 -3.97 -4.83 5.47
CA ALA A 44 -5.00 -3.81 5.55
C ALA A 44 -5.87 -3.91 6.83
N TYR A 45 -5.64 -4.95 7.65
CA TYR A 45 -6.36 -5.15 8.90
C TYR A 45 -6.30 -3.94 9.83
N ASP A 46 -7.48 -3.49 10.25
CA ASP A 46 -7.68 -2.51 11.30
C ASP A 46 -8.45 -3.08 12.49
N HIS A 47 -8.24 -2.46 13.64
CA HIS A 47 -8.89 -2.82 14.89
C HIS A 47 -8.99 -1.60 15.80
N PRO A 48 -9.98 -1.54 16.70
CA PRO A 48 -9.97 -0.56 17.77
C PRO A 48 -8.76 -0.80 18.68
N ASN A 49 -8.01 0.26 18.98
CA ASN A 49 -6.97 0.22 20.00
C ASN A 49 -7.59 0.23 21.41
N ARG A 50 -6.75 0.23 22.45
CA ARG A 50 -7.21 0.27 23.86
C ARG A 50 -8.07 1.49 24.22
N ALA A 51 -7.97 2.58 23.46
CA ALA A 51 -8.76 3.79 23.63
C ALA A 51 -10.02 3.82 22.75
N GLY A 52 -10.33 2.74 22.03
CA GLY A 52 -11.47 2.65 21.12
C GLY A 52 -11.27 3.35 19.77
N ILE A 53 -10.06 3.84 19.47
CA ILE A 53 -9.73 4.46 18.18
C ILE A 53 -9.43 3.36 17.17
N LEU A 54 -10.09 3.38 16.02
CA LEU A 54 -9.81 2.47 14.92
C LEU A 54 -8.42 2.77 14.33
N VAL A 55 -7.52 1.77 14.36
CA VAL A 55 -6.15 1.89 13.86
C VAL A 55 -5.77 0.72 12.97
N HIS A 56 -4.95 0.99 11.95
CA HIS A 56 -4.31 -0.06 11.15
C HIS A 56 -3.15 -0.67 11.92
N LYS A 57 -3.13 -2.00 12.07
CA LYS A 57 -2.07 -2.71 12.81
C LYS A 57 -0.73 -2.71 12.07
N TYR A 58 -0.75 -2.60 10.74
CA TYR A 58 0.41 -2.76 9.87
C TYR A 58 0.75 -1.50 9.07
N GLY A 59 0.52 -0.33 9.68
CA GLY A 59 0.76 0.97 9.06
C GLY A 59 -0.44 1.49 8.26
N PRO A 60 -0.43 2.78 7.89
CA PRO A 60 -1.58 3.44 7.27
C PRO A 60 -1.88 2.84 5.89
N HIS A 61 -3.11 2.36 5.70
CA HIS A 61 -3.64 1.95 4.40
C HIS A 61 -4.69 2.97 3.96
N ILE A 62 -4.49 3.59 2.81
CA ILE A 62 -5.42 4.56 2.23
C ILE A 62 -5.90 3.96 0.91
N PHE A 63 -7.22 3.83 0.75
CA PHE A 63 -7.76 3.31 -0.50
C PHE A 63 -7.88 4.43 -1.54
N HIS A 64 -7.27 4.20 -2.69
CA HIS A 64 -7.35 5.06 -3.87
C HIS A 64 -7.28 4.19 -5.13
N THR A 65 -8.01 4.57 -6.18
CA THR A 65 -7.94 3.90 -7.48
C THR A 65 -8.47 4.77 -8.61
N ASN A 66 -7.93 4.58 -9.81
CA ASN A 66 -8.53 5.09 -11.04
C ASN A 66 -9.53 4.11 -11.67
N SER A 67 -9.55 2.86 -11.22
CA SER A 67 -10.43 1.83 -11.76
C SER A 67 -11.82 1.94 -11.13
N ARG A 68 -12.79 2.30 -11.97
CA ARG A 68 -14.21 2.29 -11.61
C ARG A 68 -14.68 0.88 -11.21
N ASP A 69 -14.27 -0.14 -11.95
CA ASP A 69 -14.65 -1.53 -11.69
C ASP A 69 -14.19 -2.00 -10.29
N ILE A 70 -12.98 -1.64 -9.87
CA ILE A 70 -12.47 -1.95 -8.53
C ILE A 70 -13.30 -1.23 -7.46
N PHE A 71 -13.59 0.06 -7.67
CA PHE A 71 -14.39 0.85 -6.74
C PHE A 71 -15.81 0.30 -6.60
N GLU A 72 -16.48 0.02 -7.71
CA GLU A 72 -17.83 -0.54 -7.74
C GLU A 72 -17.86 -1.96 -7.14
N TYR A 73 -16.87 -2.80 -7.43
CA TYR A 73 -16.76 -4.13 -6.82
C TYR A 73 -16.65 -4.05 -5.29
N LEU A 74 -15.74 -3.22 -4.76
CA LEU A 74 -15.57 -3.09 -3.31
C LEU A 74 -16.76 -2.40 -2.64
N SER A 75 -17.48 -1.54 -3.37
CA SER A 75 -18.72 -0.89 -2.88
C SER A 75 -19.84 -1.89 -2.54
N ARG A 76 -19.77 -3.13 -3.04
CA ARG A 76 -20.70 -4.21 -2.66
C ARG A 76 -20.54 -4.63 -1.19
N PHE A 77 -19.37 -4.39 -0.59
CA PHE A 77 -19.00 -4.90 0.74
C PHE A 77 -18.79 -3.78 1.77
N THR A 78 -18.78 -2.52 1.35
CA THR A 78 -18.67 -1.38 2.26
C THR A 78 -19.36 -0.14 1.71
N ALA A 79 -19.87 0.69 2.61
CA ALA A 79 -20.09 2.11 2.31
C ALA A 79 -18.75 2.86 2.39
N TRP A 80 -18.69 4.06 1.79
CA TRP A 80 -17.48 4.85 1.71
C TRP A 80 -17.57 6.15 2.51
N ARG A 81 -16.41 6.60 3.01
CA ARG A 81 -16.17 7.95 3.51
C ARG A 81 -15.21 8.64 2.54
N ALA A 82 -15.59 9.77 1.96
CA ALA A 82 -14.70 10.57 1.13
C ALA A 82 -13.47 11.01 1.96
N TYR A 83 -12.28 10.78 1.43
CA TYR A 83 -11.03 11.11 2.10
C TYR A 83 -9.89 11.25 1.09
N GLU A 84 -9.36 12.46 0.98
CA GLU A 84 -8.15 12.75 0.20
C GLU A 84 -6.96 12.87 1.14
N HIS A 85 -5.99 11.97 0.98
CA HIS A 85 -4.81 11.94 1.84
C HIS A 85 -3.86 13.09 1.51
N ARG A 86 -3.28 13.74 2.53
CA ARG A 86 -2.30 14.82 2.40
C ARG A 86 -1.15 14.52 3.35
N VAL A 87 0.08 14.74 2.88
CA VAL A 87 1.29 14.43 3.65
C VAL A 87 2.17 15.68 3.72
N LEU A 88 2.76 15.90 4.89
CA LEU A 88 3.76 16.94 5.10
C LEU A 88 5.12 16.29 5.37
N ALA A 89 6.15 16.76 4.69
CA ALA A 89 7.54 16.45 4.99
C ALA A 89 8.11 17.52 5.93
N CYS A 90 8.82 17.09 6.98
CA CYS A 90 9.60 17.98 7.83
C CYS A 90 10.99 18.18 7.21
N VAL A 91 11.24 19.36 6.64
CA VAL A 91 12.50 19.73 5.99
C VAL A 91 12.95 21.07 6.55
N GLU A 92 14.18 21.11 7.10
CA GLU A 92 14.74 22.33 7.71
C GLU A 92 13.81 22.98 8.76
N GLY A 93 13.13 22.15 9.57
CA GLY A 93 12.19 22.59 10.59
C GLY A 93 10.83 23.07 10.05
N LYS A 94 10.60 23.04 8.74
CA LYS A 94 9.33 23.42 8.09
C LYS A 94 8.53 22.17 7.73
N LEU A 95 7.22 22.18 7.99
CA LEU A 95 6.28 21.19 7.48
C LEU A 95 5.79 21.60 6.09
N LEU A 96 6.27 20.92 5.04
CA LEU A 96 6.04 21.28 3.64
C LEU A 96 5.23 20.18 2.92
N PRO A 97 4.38 20.52 1.94
CA PRO A 97 3.63 19.52 1.17
C PRO A 97 4.57 18.55 0.49
N ILE A 98 4.21 17.27 0.54
CA ILE A 98 4.75 16.23 -0.34
C ILE A 98 3.56 15.48 -0.97
N PRO A 99 3.49 15.32 -2.30
CA PRO A 99 4.53 15.56 -3.30
C PRO A 99 4.95 17.04 -3.48
N ILE A 100 6.19 17.27 -3.93
CA ILE A 100 6.73 18.64 -4.10
C ILE A 100 5.83 19.39 -5.09
N ASN A 101 5.32 20.54 -4.68
CA ASN A 101 4.46 21.40 -5.49
C ASN A 101 4.88 22.89 -5.41
N LEU A 102 4.11 23.81 -6.01
CA LEU A 102 4.39 25.25 -5.98
C LEU A 102 4.58 25.79 -4.56
N ASP A 103 3.70 25.41 -3.64
CA ASP A 103 3.73 25.85 -2.25
C ASP A 103 4.94 25.28 -1.50
N THR A 104 5.36 24.05 -1.81
CA THR A 104 6.61 23.47 -1.28
C THR A 104 7.81 24.35 -1.63
N ILE A 105 7.96 24.72 -2.91
CA ILE A 105 9.10 25.50 -3.40
C ILE A 105 9.09 26.92 -2.83
N ASN A 106 7.95 27.61 -2.91
CA ASN A 106 7.81 28.96 -2.39
C ASN A 106 8.09 29.03 -0.88
N ARG A 107 7.57 28.09 -0.09
CA ARG A 107 7.75 28.08 1.37
C ARG A 107 9.15 27.64 1.80
N LEU A 108 9.77 26.70 1.07
CA LEU A 108 11.13 26.26 1.37
C LEU A 108 12.12 27.42 1.18
N TYR A 109 12.06 28.08 0.02
CA TYR A 109 13.05 29.08 -0.39
C TYR A 109 12.64 30.54 -0.15
N GLY A 110 11.43 30.80 0.37
CA GLY A 110 10.94 32.17 0.59
C GLY A 110 10.62 32.92 -0.70
N LEU A 111 10.20 32.19 -1.74
CA LEU A 111 9.90 32.73 -3.06
C LEU A 111 8.40 33.03 -3.23
N LYS A 112 8.06 33.68 -4.35
CA LYS A 112 6.69 33.98 -4.77
C LYS A 112 6.50 33.66 -6.25
N LEU A 113 6.96 32.48 -6.66
CA LEU A 113 6.83 32.00 -8.03
C LEU A 113 5.36 31.72 -8.35
N THR A 114 5.04 31.80 -9.64
CA THR A 114 3.84 31.26 -10.29
C THR A 114 4.07 29.82 -10.77
N GLU A 115 3.03 29.14 -11.26
CA GLU A 115 3.17 27.76 -11.77
C GLU A 115 4.17 27.66 -12.93
N ASN A 116 4.12 28.60 -13.88
CA ASN A 116 5.05 28.67 -15.01
C ASN A 116 6.50 28.94 -14.55
N GLU A 117 6.69 29.81 -13.56
CA GLU A 117 8.02 30.10 -13.02
C GLU A 117 8.59 28.93 -12.22
N VAL A 118 7.74 28.11 -11.57
CA VAL A 118 8.19 26.87 -10.93
C VAL A 118 8.66 25.84 -11.94
N GLU A 119 7.98 25.71 -13.08
CA GLU A 119 8.44 24.82 -14.14
C GLU A 119 9.85 25.21 -14.62
N GLN A 120 10.08 26.50 -14.86
CA GLN A 120 11.40 27.02 -15.23
C GLN A 120 12.43 26.83 -14.10
N PHE A 121 12.02 27.06 -12.84
CA PHE A 121 12.87 26.86 -11.67
C PHE A 121 13.38 25.42 -11.56
N LEU A 122 12.50 24.43 -11.80
CA LEU A 122 12.81 23.01 -11.78
C LEU A 122 13.68 22.62 -12.98
N ALA A 123 13.31 23.05 -14.20
CA ALA A 123 14.05 22.76 -15.42
C ALA A 123 15.49 23.27 -15.37
N ALA A 124 15.72 24.46 -14.81
CA ALA A 124 17.07 25.03 -14.66
C ALA A 124 17.96 24.24 -13.67
N ARG A 125 17.38 23.43 -12.79
CA ARG A 125 18.09 22.63 -11.77
C ARG A 125 18.16 21.15 -12.11
N ALA A 126 17.30 20.69 -13.00
CA ALA A 126 17.25 19.31 -13.46
C ALA A 126 18.60 18.87 -14.02
N ILE A 127 19.02 17.66 -13.63
CA ILE A 127 20.25 17.06 -14.16
C ILE A 127 19.85 16.15 -15.32
N SER A 128 20.23 16.51 -16.54
CA SER A 128 19.88 15.77 -17.75
C SER A 128 20.28 14.29 -17.63
N CYS A 129 19.33 13.41 -17.91
CA CYS A 129 19.53 11.96 -17.93
C CYS A 129 18.58 11.37 -18.97
N ALA A 130 19.11 10.93 -20.12
CA ALA A 130 18.29 10.45 -21.24
C ALA A 130 17.54 9.14 -20.94
N SER A 131 18.05 8.31 -20.04
CA SER A 131 17.42 7.05 -19.64
C SER A 131 17.73 6.74 -18.18
N PRO A 132 16.98 7.33 -17.23
CA PRO A 132 17.17 7.09 -15.82
C PRO A 132 16.85 5.63 -15.49
N ARG A 133 17.82 4.91 -14.92
CA ARG A 133 17.69 3.51 -14.49
C ARG A 133 17.54 3.38 -12.98
N THR A 134 17.91 4.41 -12.24
CA THR A 134 17.91 4.40 -10.78
C THR A 134 16.92 5.43 -10.22
N SER A 135 16.47 5.18 -8.99
CA SER A 135 15.63 6.13 -8.25
C SER A 135 16.29 7.49 -8.09
N GLU A 136 17.61 7.53 -7.86
CA GLU A 136 18.37 8.79 -7.84
C GLU A 136 18.22 9.56 -9.15
N GLN A 137 18.50 8.90 -10.29
CA GLN A 137 18.49 9.56 -11.61
C GLN A 137 17.12 10.12 -11.97
N VAL A 138 16.03 9.41 -11.62
CA VAL A 138 14.65 9.89 -11.85
C VAL A 138 14.36 11.17 -11.08
N VAL A 139 14.82 11.28 -9.83
CA VAL A 139 14.55 12.47 -9.01
C VAL A 139 15.44 13.63 -9.46
N LEU A 140 16.74 13.38 -9.65
CA LEU A 140 17.68 14.41 -10.08
C LEU A 140 17.30 15.04 -11.44
N SER A 141 16.78 14.24 -12.37
CA SER A 141 16.35 14.74 -13.68
C SER A 141 15.06 15.56 -13.63
N ARG A 142 14.35 15.59 -12.49
CA ARG A 142 13.12 16.36 -12.32
C ARG A 142 13.30 17.58 -11.41
N VAL A 143 14.04 17.42 -10.31
CA VAL A 143 14.11 18.47 -9.25
C VAL A 143 15.53 18.94 -8.95
N GLY A 144 16.54 18.34 -9.56
CA GLY A 144 17.93 18.65 -9.30
C GLY A 144 18.44 18.14 -7.95
N ARG A 145 19.70 18.46 -7.65
CA ARG A 145 20.44 17.91 -6.50
C ARG A 145 19.87 18.38 -5.15
N ASP A 146 19.59 19.67 -4.99
CA ASP A 146 19.20 20.25 -3.70
C ASP A 146 17.88 19.63 -3.17
N LEU A 147 16.83 19.63 -3.99
CA LEU A 147 15.53 19.05 -3.62
C LEU A 147 15.61 17.52 -3.46
N TYR A 148 16.42 16.83 -4.26
CA TYR A 148 16.69 15.40 -4.08
C TYR A 148 17.26 15.10 -2.69
N GLU A 149 18.26 15.85 -2.25
CA GLU A 149 18.92 15.62 -0.97
C GLU A 149 18.01 15.94 0.21
N LYS A 150 17.20 17.00 0.10
CA LYS A 150 16.26 17.43 1.14
C LYS A 150 15.07 16.51 1.33
N PHE A 151 14.46 16.01 0.24
CA PHE A 151 13.20 15.26 0.32
C PHE A 151 13.34 13.75 0.11
N PHE A 152 14.31 13.30 -0.68
CA PHE A 152 14.33 11.91 -1.16
C PHE A 152 15.49 11.10 -0.60
N ARG A 153 16.74 11.60 -0.70
CA ARG A 153 17.95 10.82 -0.42
C ARG A 153 17.92 10.14 0.95
N ASN A 154 17.72 10.93 2.00
CA ASN A 154 17.76 10.43 3.38
C ASN A 154 16.51 9.60 3.73
N TYR A 155 15.34 9.98 3.20
CA TYR A 155 14.13 9.19 3.41
C TYR A 155 14.24 7.80 2.78
N THR A 156 14.71 7.72 1.54
CA THR A 156 14.90 6.46 0.83
C THR A 156 15.94 5.58 1.51
N ARG A 157 17.08 6.13 1.93
CA ARG A 157 18.09 5.37 2.72
C ARG A 157 17.51 4.82 4.01
N LYS A 158 16.71 5.61 4.74
CA LYS A 158 16.02 5.17 5.95
C LYS A 158 14.99 4.07 5.67
N GLN A 159 14.18 4.26 4.62
CA GLN A 159 13.10 3.35 4.26
C GLN A 159 13.63 2.01 3.75
N TRP A 160 14.67 2.02 2.90
CA TRP A 160 15.14 0.84 2.16
C TRP A 160 16.46 0.26 2.68
N GLY A 161 17.24 1.03 3.44
CA GLY A 161 18.57 0.62 3.91
C GLY A 161 19.65 0.64 2.82
N ILE A 162 19.32 1.11 1.62
CA ILE A 162 20.24 1.22 0.47
C ILE A 162 20.13 2.60 -0.18
N ASP A 163 21.16 2.96 -0.94
CA ASP A 163 21.22 4.25 -1.61
C ASP A 163 20.24 4.32 -2.79
N PRO A 164 19.62 5.49 -3.09
CA PRO A 164 18.71 5.61 -4.24
C PRO A 164 19.37 5.30 -5.59
N SER A 165 20.69 5.38 -5.69
CA SER A 165 21.44 4.93 -6.87
C SER A 165 21.44 3.41 -7.07
N GLN A 166 21.08 2.63 -6.05
CA GLN A 166 21.00 1.16 -6.07
C GLN A 166 19.56 0.64 -6.16
N LEU A 167 18.58 1.55 -6.20
CA LEU A 167 17.16 1.23 -6.33
C LEU A 167 16.70 1.49 -7.76
N ASP A 168 15.84 0.62 -8.27
CA ASP A 168 15.21 0.78 -9.58
C ASP A 168 14.46 2.12 -9.70
N ALA A 169 14.45 2.70 -10.89
CA ALA A 169 13.75 3.95 -11.22
C ALA A 169 12.27 3.97 -10.78
N GLN A 170 11.58 2.83 -10.81
CA GLN A 170 10.16 2.72 -10.46
C GLN A 170 9.85 3.02 -8.99
N VAL A 171 10.84 2.90 -8.08
CA VAL A 171 10.62 3.19 -6.65
C VAL A 171 10.40 4.69 -6.44
N ALA A 172 11.22 5.55 -7.05
CA ALA A 172 11.07 7.00 -6.98
C ALA A 172 9.95 7.56 -7.86
N ALA A 173 9.62 6.88 -8.97
CA ALA A 173 8.58 7.34 -9.90
C ALA A 173 7.18 7.49 -9.26
N ARG A 174 6.96 6.92 -8.07
CA ARG A 174 5.68 6.94 -7.33
C ARG A 174 5.33 8.31 -6.73
N ILE A 175 6.31 9.19 -6.51
CA ILE A 175 6.06 10.53 -5.94
C ILE A 175 6.25 11.55 -7.06
N PRO A 176 5.18 12.07 -7.67
CA PRO A 176 5.28 13.04 -8.75
C PRO A 176 5.81 14.38 -8.24
N VAL A 177 6.32 15.21 -9.15
CA VAL A 177 6.61 16.62 -8.86
C VAL A 177 5.58 17.42 -9.62
N ARG A 178 5.00 18.42 -8.95
CA ARG A 178 3.92 19.23 -9.50
C ARG A 178 4.37 20.67 -9.61
N THR A 179 3.88 21.35 -10.64
CA THR A 179 4.05 22.80 -10.83
C THR A 179 2.88 23.60 -10.26
N ASN A 180 1.73 22.93 -10.04
CA ASN A 180 0.53 23.52 -9.45
C ASN A 180 0.52 23.48 -7.92
N ARG A 181 -0.62 23.83 -7.31
CA ARG A 181 -0.82 23.88 -5.84
C ARG A 181 -1.51 22.66 -5.24
N ASP A 182 -1.74 21.60 -6.02
CA ASP A 182 -2.40 20.39 -5.50
C ASP A 182 -1.49 19.70 -4.48
N ASP A 183 -1.96 19.56 -3.24
CA ASP A 183 -1.24 18.98 -2.10
C ASP A 183 -1.70 17.56 -1.76
N ARG A 184 -2.66 16.99 -2.52
CA ARG A 184 -3.14 15.63 -2.32
C ARG A 184 -2.03 14.63 -2.62
N TYR A 185 -1.87 13.61 -1.79
CA TYR A 185 -0.83 12.60 -2.00
C TYR A 185 -1.11 11.73 -3.22
N PHE A 186 -2.39 11.46 -3.49
CA PHE A 186 -2.87 10.72 -4.64
C PHE A 186 -3.72 11.63 -5.54
N THR A 187 -3.69 11.36 -6.85
CA THR A 187 -4.50 12.08 -7.86
C THR A 187 -5.54 11.17 -8.51
N ASP A 188 -5.75 9.99 -7.95
CA ASP A 188 -6.74 9.03 -8.42
C ASP A 188 -8.17 9.60 -8.33
N ASN A 189 -9.03 9.16 -9.24
CA ASN A 189 -10.42 9.58 -9.33
C ASN A 189 -11.26 9.16 -8.10
N PHE A 190 -10.99 7.96 -7.55
CA PHE A 190 -11.71 7.44 -6.39
C PHE A 190 -10.78 7.43 -5.18
N GLN A 191 -11.00 8.33 -4.22
CA GLN A 191 -10.24 8.44 -2.96
C GLN A 191 -11.19 8.38 -1.77
N PHE A 192 -11.21 7.23 -1.11
CA PHE A 192 -12.21 6.92 -0.08
C PHE A 192 -11.62 5.99 0.97
N MET A 193 -12.19 6.03 2.17
CA MET A 193 -11.95 5.03 3.21
C MET A 193 -13.21 4.18 3.42
N PRO A 194 -13.11 2.88 3.70
CA PRO A 194 -14.26 2.09 4.12
C PRO A 194 -14.90 2.73 5.37
N LYS A 195 -16.21 2.99 5.32
CA LYS A 195 -16.93 3.77 6.36
C LYS A 195 -16.76 3.19 7.76
N HIS A 196 -16.63 1.86 7.85
CA HIS A 196 -16.50 1.12 9.11
C HIS A 196 -15.16 0.37 9.23
N GLY A 197 -14.14 0.78 8.47
CA GLY A 197 -12.84 0.11 8.46
C GLY A 197 -12.72 -1.04 7.47
N PHE A 198 -11.48 -1.41 7.17
CA PHE A 198 -11.15 -2.50 6.25
C PHE A 198 -11.59 -3.85 6.81
N THR A 199 -11.45 -4.11 8.11
CA THR A 199 -11.85 -5.41 8.68
C THR A 199 -13.32 -5.69 8.43
N ARG A 200 -14.20 -4.70 8.60
CA ARG A 200 -15.64 -4.83 8.27
C ARG A 200 -15.90 -5.09 6.78
N LEU A 201 -15.12 -4.47 5.89
CA LEU A 201 -15.17 -4.75 4.45
C LEU A 201 -14.84 -6.23 4.18
N PHE A 202 -13.76 -6.75 4.77
CA PHE A 202 -13.34 -8.13 4.59
C PHE A 202 -14.35 -9.13 5.19
N GLU A 203 -14.90 -8.85 6.36
CA GLU A 203 -15.95 -9.67 6.97
C GLU A 203 -17.16 -9.79 6.04
N ASN A 204 -17.65 -8.67 5.51
CA ASN A 204 -18.78 -8.67 4.57
C ASN A 204 -18.45 -9.38 3.24
N MET A 205 -17.21 -9.29 2.76
CA MET A 205 -16.75 -9.97 1.54
C MET A 205 -16.68 -11.50 1.71
N LEU A 206 -16.37 -11.96 2.91
CA LEU A 206 -16.15 -13.37 3.23
C LEU A 206 -17.37 -14.04 3.87
N ASP A 207 -18.44 -13.27 4.16
CA ASP A 207 -19.72 -13.78 4.67
C ASP A 207 -20.51 -14.49 3.57
N HIS A 208 -20.10 -15.72 3.27
CA HIS A 208 -20.75 -16.55 2.27
C HIS A 208 -20.71 -18.02 2.70
N LYS A 209 -21.84 -18.73 2.56
CA LYS A 209 -22.01 -20.14 3.00
C LYS A 209 -20.98 -21.13 2.44
N ASN A 210 -20.40 -20.84 1.27
CA ASN A 210 -19.40 -21.70 0.64
C ASN A 210 -17.95 -21.33 1.02
N ILE A 211 -17.73 -20.33 1.87
CA ILE A 211 -16.41 -19.93 2.35
C ILE A 211 -16.27 -20.39 3.79
N THR A 212 -15.28 -21.23 4.04
CA THR A 212 -14.85 -21.62 5.40
C THR A 212 -13.55 -20.91 5.72
N LEU A 213 -13.48 -20.26 6.88
CA LEU A 213 -12.29 -19.55 7.36
C LEU A 213 -11.49 -20.40 8.35
N ALA A 214 -10.17 -20.46 8.16
CA ALA A 214 -9.22 -21.07 9.09
C ALA A 214 -8.10 -20.07 9.43
N LEU A 215 -8.34 -19.25 10.46
CA LEU A 215 -7.40 -18.23 10.93
C LEU A 215 -6.49 -18.80 12.03
N GLY A 216 -5.32 -18.19 12.21
CA GLY A 216 -4.28 -18.68 13.12
C GLY A 216 -3.69 -20.02 12.71
N ALA A 217 -3.84 -20.41 11.43
CA ALA A 217 -3.54 -21.73 10.94
C ALA A 217 -2.61 -21.67 9.73
N ASP A 218 -1.55 -22.49 9.76
CA ASP A 218 -0.63 -22.64 8.65
C ASP A 218 -1.18 -23.65 7.62
N TYR A 219 -1.17 -23.27 6.34
CA TYR A 219 -1.67 -24.14 5.27
C TYR A 219 -0.93 -25.48 5.18
N ARG A 220 0.34 -25.53 5.60
CA ARG A 220 1.16 -26.76 5.63
C ARG A 220 0.61 -27.80 6.58
N GLU A 221 -0.01 -27.37 7.67
CA GLU A 221 -0.68 -28.28 8.60
C GLU A 221 -2.09 -28.61 8.11
N LEU A 222 -2.86 -27.60 7.68
CA LEU A 222 -4.23 -27.81 7.19
C LEU A 222 -4.31 -28.81 6.03
N ARG A 223 -3.39 -28.72 5.06
CA ARG A 223 -3.38 -29.59 3.88
C ARG A 223 -3.16 -31.08 4.20
N LYS A 224 -2.74 -31.43 5.43
CA LYS A 224 -2.62 -32.82 5.88
C LYS A 224 -3.96 -33.42 6.30
N HIS A 225 -4.94 -32.57 6.64
CA HIS A 225 -6.22 -32.98 7.23
C HIS A 225 -7.42 -32.70 6.32
N VAL A 226 -7.27 -31.87 5.29
CA VAL A 226 -8.33 -31.54 4.33
C VAL A 226 -7.94 -31.94 2.90
N SER A 227 -8.91 -32.37 2.10
CA SER A 227 -8.72 -32.61 0.67
C SER A 227 -9.28 -31.45 -0.15
N PHE A 228 -8.52 -31.01 -1.15
CA PHE A 228 -8.89 -29.92 -2.05
C PHE A 228 -8.42 -30.19 -3.47
N GLU A 229 -9.14 -29.67 -4.46
CA GLU A 229 -8.79 -29.83 -5.88
C GLU A 229 -7.68 -28.86 -6.31
N ASN A 230 -7.81 -27.57 -5.94
CA ASN A 230 -6.91 -26.51 -6.37
C ASN A 230 -6.33 -25.72 -5.19
N LEU A 231 -5.08 -25.26 -5.33
CA LEU A 231 -4.40 -24.40 -4.37
C LEU A 231 -4.15 -23.01 -4.95
N ILE A 232 -4.58 -21.97 -4.25
CA ILE A 232 -4.20 -20.58 -4.53
C ILE A 232 -3.31 -20.11 -3.38
N TYR A 233 -2.10 -19.67 -3.70
CA TYR A 233 -1.11 -19.27 -2.70
C TYR A 233 -0.73 -17.80 -2.85
N THR A 234 -0.90 -17.00 -1.79
CA THR A 234 -0.58 -15.57 -1.79
C THR A 234 0.51 -15.21 -0.76
N GLY A 235 1.27 -16.19 -0.30
CA GLY A 235 2.40 -16.00 0.62
C GLY A 235 3.72 -15.73 -0.11
N PRO A 236 4.85 -15.66 0.64
CA PRO A 236 6.18 -15.54 0.05
C PRO A 236 6.50 -16.75 -0.83
N ILE A 237 6.95 -16.49 -2.05
CA ILE A 237 7.19 -17.54 -3.06
C ILE A 237 8.44 -18.36 -2.75
N ASP A 238 9.43 -17.76 -2.11
CA ASP A 238 10.61 -18.47 -1.62
C ASP A 238 10.27 -19.44 -0.50
N GLU A 239 9.41 -19.05 0.45
CA GLU A 239 8.90 -19.93 1.51
C GLU A 239 8.11 -21.12 0.93
N PHE A 240 7.31 -20.89 -0.12
CA PHE A 240 6.55 -21.95 -0.79
C PHE A 240 7.46 -23.05 -1.36
N PHE A 241 8.61 -22.67 -1.91
CA PHE A 241 9.63 -23.58 -2.42
C PHE A 241 10.74 -23.87 -1.40
N GLU A 242 10.43 -23.75 -0.10
CA GLU A 242 11.32 -24.11 1.03
C GLU A 242 12.70 -23.43 0.96
N HIS A 243 12.75 -22.22 0.42
CA HIS A 243 13.97 -21.44 0.20
C HIS A 243 15.07 -22.20 -0.56
N ARG A 244 14.70 -23.12 -1.47
CA ARG A 244 15.66 -23.96 -2.22
C ARG A 244 16.69 -23.21 -3.06
N TYR A 245 16.46 -21.92 -3.33
CA TYR A 245 17.38 -21.02 -4.03
C TYR A 245 17.85 -19.84 -3.15
N GLY A 246 17.70 -19.96 -1.83
CA GLY A 246 17.94 -18.88 -0.88
C GLY A 246 16.68 -18.07 -0.55
N LYS A 247 16.83 -17.12 0.39
CA LYS A 247 15.76 -16.23 0.84
C LYS A 247 15.67 -15.01 -0.06
N LEU A 248 14.45 -14.67 -0.49
CA LEU A 248 14.23 -13.43 -1.22
C LEU A 248 14.27 -12.22 -0.27
N PRO A 249 14.85 -11.09 -0.70
CA PRO A 249 14.91 -9.90 0.13
C PRO A 249 13.55 -9.22 0.19
N TYR A 250 12.89 -9.30 1.35
CA TYR A 250 11.68 -8.53 1.67
C TYR A 250 12.00 -7.45 2.70
N ARG A 251 11.46 -6.24 2.50
CA ARG A 251 11.57 -5.17 3.49
C ARG A 251 10.46 -5.31 4.54
N SER A 252 10.84 -5.20 5.82
CA SER A 252 9.91 -5.19 6.95
C SER A 252 9.86 -3.81 7.61
N LEU A 253 8.86 -3.60 8.46
CA LEU A 253 8.65 -2.40 9.26
C LEU A 253 8.34 -2.78 10.71
N ARG A 254 8.75 -1.94 11.64
CA ARG A 254 8.37 -2.02 13.06
C ARG A 254 7.48 -0.84 13.38
N PHE A 255 6.29 -1.11 13.91
CA PHE A 255 5.33 -0.09 14.32
C PHE A 255 5.35 0.05 15.84
N GLN A 256 5.46 1.29 16.33
CA GLN A 256 5.28 1.64 17.72
C GLN A 256 4.04 2.52 17.79
N HIS A 257 2.97 2.00 18.40
CA HIS A 257 1.71 2.71 18.55
C HIS A 257 1.70 3.43 19.89
N GLU A 258 1.38 4.72 19.86
CA GLU A 258 1.25 5.56 21.05
C GLU A 258 -0.12 6.24 21.04
N THR A 259 -0.73 6.40 22.21
CA THR A 259 -1.95 7.19 22.40
C THR A 259 -1.60 8.30 23.38
N LEU A 260 -1.73 9.54 22.93
CA LEU A 260 -1.36 10.71 23.70
C LEU A 260 -2.64 11.45 24.11
N ASN A 261 -2.73 11.83 25.38
CA ASN A 261 -3.79 12.70 25.89
C ASN A 261 -3.43 14.15 25.60
N LYS A 262 -3.48 14.53 24.32
CA LYS A 262 -3.24 15.90 23.85
C LYS A 262 -4.34 16.27 22.87
N GLU A 263 -4.93 17.45 23.04
CA GLU A 263 -5.83 18.07 22.06
C GLU A 263 -5.06 18.51 20.80
#